data_AF-A0A8S3EWP0-F1
#
_entry.id   AF-A0A8S3EWP0-F1
#
_cell.length_a   1.000
_cell.length_b   1.000
_cell.length_c   1.000
_cell.angle_alpha   90.00
_cell.angle_beta   90.00
_cell.angle_gamma   90.00
#
_symmetry.space_group_name_H-M   'P 1'
#
loop_
_entity.id
_entity.type
_entity.pdbx_description
1 polymer ?
#
loop_
_entity_poly.entity_id
_entity_poly.type
_entity_poly.pdbx_seq_one_letter_code
_entity_poly.pdbx_strand_id
1 'polypeptide(L)'
;MAQHVSDPYVRRSVKENYRARSAFKLIEINNMYKFLEPGHAVIDMGAAPGAWSQVLVKEVNARITKGKKAQPPSQQQLHQTELLHPKEITSFHKANPDLKCG
;
A
#
# COMPACT_ATOMS: atom_id res chain seq x y z
N MET A 1 24.52 1.36 12.32
CA MET A 1 23.53 0.87 11.34
C MET A 1 23.21 2.00 10.35
N ALA A 2 24.04 2.25 9.34
CA ALA A 2 23.95 3.48 8.53
C ALA A 2 24.28 3.26 7.05
N GLN A 3 23.81 2.17 6.44
CA GLN A 3 24.06 1.88 5.02
C GLN A 3 22.80 1.99 4.12
N HIS A 4 21.60 2.23 4.69
CA HIS A 4 20.34 2.20 3.93
C HIS A 4 19.80 3.60 3.54
N VAL A 5 20.34 4.67 4.13
CA VAL A 5 19.77 6.03 4.02
C VAL A 5 20.13 6.71 2.68
N SER A 6 21.13 6.21 1.97
CA SER A 6 21.62 6.78 0.70
C SER A 6 21.11 6.05 -0.56
N ASP A 7 20.32 4.99 -0.44
CA ASP A 7 19.85 4.23 -1.60
C ASP A 7 18.84 5.07 -2.43
N PRO A 8 19.09 5.30 -3.73
CA PRO A 8 18.17 6.04 -4.60
C PRO A 8 16.76 5.41 -4.63
N TYR A 9 16.63 4.10 -4.45
CA TYR A 9 15.33 3.43 -4.43
C TYR A 9 14.53 3.73 -3.15
N VAL A 10 15.18 4.08 -2.03
CA VAL A 10 14.46 4.53 -0.83
C VAL A 10 13.87 5.92 -1.07
N ARG A 11 14.64 6.83 -1.70
CA ARG A 11 14.12 8.15 -2.10
C ARG A 11 12.99 8.02 -3.12
N ARG A 12 13.15 7.11 -4.07
CA ARG A 12 12.13 6.82 -5.09
C ARG A 12 10.88 6.20 -4.48
N SER A 13 10.99 5.29 -3.52
CA SER A 13 9.81 4.69 -2.87
C SER A 13 8.99 5.74 -2.14
N VAL A 14 9.66 6.69 -1.46
CA VAL A 14 8.98 7.83 -0.82
C VAL A 14 8.30 8.71 -1.86
N LYS A 15 9.01 9.06 -2.95
CA LYS A 15 8.46 9.90 -4.04
C LYS A 15 7.25 9.26 -4.73
N GLU A 16 7.27 7.95 -4.94
CA GLU A 16 6.21 7.19 -5.63
C GLU A 16 5.18 6.58 -4.64
N ASN A 17 5.29 6.90 -3.35
CA ASN A 17 4.42 6.44 -2.26
C ASN A 17 4.31 4.90 -2.13
N TYR A 18 5.43 4.21 -2.33
CA TYR A 18 5.58 2.78 -2.01
C TYR A 18 6.10 2.60 -0.59
N ARG A 19 5.54 1.62 0.13
CA ARG A 19 5.87 1.33 1.53
C ARG A 19 7.29 0.81 1.75
N ALA A 20 7.92 0.26 0.72
CA ALA A 20 9.32 -0.18 0.75
C ALA A 20 9.94 -0.17 -0.65
N ARG A 21 11.27 -0.09 -0.70
CA ARG A 21 12.06 -0.19 -1.94
C ARG A 21 11.90 -1.54 -2.67
N SER A 22 11.43 -2.58 -1.99
CA SER A 22 11.19 -3.90 -2.59
C SER A 22 10.09 -3.88 -3.66
N ALA A 23 9.20 -2.88 -3.66
CA ALA A 23 8.19 -2.71 -4.71
C ALA A 23 8.80 -2.66 -6.12
N PHE A 24 9.95 -1.99 -6.27
CA PHE A 24 10.62 -1.86 -7.56
C PHE A 24 11.09 -3.19 -8.13
N LYS A 25 11.48 -4.15 -7.27
CA LYS A 25 11.85 -5.50 -7.73
C LYS A 25 10.67 -6.20 -8.40
N LEU A 26 9.48 -6.14 -7.78
CA LEU A 26 8.31 -6.78 -8.35
C LEU A 26 7.87 -6.09 -9.65
N ILE A 27 7.95 -4.75 -9.70
CA ILE A 27 7.67 -3.97 -10.92
C ILE A 27 8.61 -4.37 -12.05
N GLU A 28 9.92 -4.46 -11.79
CA GLU A 28 10.93 -4.86 -12.78
C GLU A 28 10.69 -6.29 -13.28
N ILE A 29 10.45 -7.24 -12.37
CA ILE A 29 10.14 -8.63 -12.74
C ILE A 29 8.84 -8.69 -13.57
N ASN A 30 7.80 -7.95 -13.19
CA ASN A 30 6.56 -7.90 -13.96
C ASN A 30 6.76 -7.26 -15.34
N ASN A 31 7.62 -6.25 -15.47
CA ASN A 31 7.93 -5.65 -16.77
C ASN A 31 8.64 -6.65 -17.71
N MET A 32 9.49 -7.52 -17.17
CA MET A 32 10.22 -8.52 -17.97
C MET A 32 9.33 -9.71 -18.35
N TYR A 33 8.57 -10.26 -17.39
CA TYR A 33 7.84 -11.52 -17.58
C TYR A 33 6.34 -11.34 -17.83
N LYS A 34 5.77 -10.17 -17.56
CA LYS A 34 4.35 -9.81 -17.76
C LYS A 34 3.37 -10.86 -17.25
N PHE A 35 3.59 -11.34 -16.03
CA PHE A 35 2.83 -12.45 -15.44
C PHE A 35 1.70 -11.98 -14.50
N LEU A 36 1.70 -10.70 -14.11
CA LEU A 36 0.58 -10.10 -13.39
C LEU A 36 -0.41 -9.53 -14.40
N GLU A 37 -1.56 -10.19 -14.52
CA GLU A 37 -2.64 -9.75 -15.38
C GLU A 37 -3.92 -9.52 -14.57
N PRO A 38 -4.79 -8.59 -15.00
CA PRO A 38 -6.07 -8.35 -14.34
C PRO A 38 -6.91 -9.63 -14.27
N GLY A 39 -7.37 -9.98 -13.07
CA GLY A 39 -8.18 -11.18 -12.82
C GLY A 39 -7.40 -12.39 -12.32
N HIS A 40 -6.07 -12.34 -12.26
CA HIS A 40 -5.29 -13.38 -11.60
C HIS A 40 -5.57 -13.47 -10.09
N ALA A 41 -5.43 -14.66 -9.52
CA ALA A 41 -5.40 -14.85 -8.08
C ALA A 41 -3.94 -14.92 -7.62
N VAL A 42 -3.54 -14.02 -6.72
CA VAL A 42 -2.15 -13.93 -6.23
C VAL A 42 -2.13 -13.91 -4.71
N ILE A 43 -1.16 -14.60 -4.11
CA ILE A 43 -0.94 -14.63 -2.66
C ILE A 43 0.43 -14.00 -2.35
N ASP A 44 0.45 -12.98 -1.50
CA ASP A 44 1.67 -12.31 -1.01
C ASP A 44 2.07 -12.90 0.36
N MET A 45 2.95 -13.90 0.36
CA MET A 45 3.41 -14.55 1.59
C MET A 45 4.47 -13.68 2.27
N GLY A 46 4.15 -13.15 3.46
CA GLY A 46 5.03 -12.24 4.19
C GLY A 46 4.88 -10.78 3.80
N ALA A 47 3.64 -10.36 3.53
CA ALA A 47 3.34 -9.03 2.98
C ALA A 47 3.88 -7.85 3.79
N ALA A 48 4.14 -7.96 5.11
CA ALA A 48 4.59 -6.83 5.93
C ALA A 48 5.91 -6.23 5.40
N PRO A 49 5.99 -4.91 5.06
CA PRO A 49 5.07 -3.79 5.35
C PRO A 49 3.94 -3.51 4.31
N GLY A 50 3.91 -4.22 3.20
CA GLY A 50 2.82 -4.25 2.22
C GLY A 50 3.21 -3.76 0.82
N ALA A 51 4.50 -3.60 0.55
CA ALA A 51 4.97 -2.94 -0.67
C ALA A 51 4.69 -3.75 -1.96
N TRP A 52 4.74 -5.08 -1.88
CA TRP A 52 4.38 -5.96 -3.00
C TRP A 52 2.87 -6.01 -3.20
N SER A 53 2.11 -6.17 -2.12
CA SER A 53 0.65 -6.01 -2.12
C SER A 53 0.17 -4.72 -2.79
N GLN A 54 0.84 -3.57 -2.57
CA GLN A 54 0.50 -2.30 -3.26
C GLN A 54 0.64 -2.38 -4.78
N VAL A 55 1.63 -3.12 -5.28
CA VAL A 55 1.86 -3.32 -6.71
C VAL A 55 0.83 -4.32 -7.25
N LEU A 56 0.62 -5.44 -6.55
CA LEU A 56 -0.35 -6.48 -6.96
C LEU A 56 -1.77 -5.92 -7.14
N VAL A 57 -2.23 -5.06 -6.22
CA VAL A 57 -3.56 -4.42 -6.34
C VAL A 57 -3.67 -3.55 -7.60
N LYS A 58 -2.57 -2.93 -8.05
CA LYS A 58 -2.58 -2.11 -9.27
C LYS A 58 -2.62 -2.97 -10.55
N GLU A 59 -1.89 -4.08 -10.55
CA GLU A 59 -1.73 -4.92 -11.75
C GLU A 59 -2.86 -5.96 -11.92
N VAL A 60 -3.32 -6.54 -10.82
CA VAL A 60 -4.19 -7.74 -10.83
C VAL A 60 -5.68 -7.39 -10.68
N ASN A 61 -6.02 -6.18 -10.22
CA ASN A 61 -7.40 -5.83 -9.94
C ASN A 61 -8.23 -5.62 -11.22
N ALA A 62 -9.07 -6.60 -11.55
CA ALA A 62 -9.95 -6.58 -12.73
C ALA A 62 -11.00 -5.46 -12.71
N ARG A 63 -11.31 -4.87 -11.54
CA ARG A 63 -12.35 -3.84 -11.41
C ARG A 63 -11.83 -2.42 -11.66
N ILE A 64 -10.51 -2.22 -11.70
CA ILE A 64 -9.93 -0.90 -11.99
C ILE A 64 -9.87 -0.75 -13.51
N THR A 65 -10.83 -0.02 -14.09
CA THR A 65 -10.75 0.40 -15.48
C THR A 65 -9.50 1.25 -15.68
N LYS A 66 -8.72 0.99 -16.75
CA LYS A 66 -7.52 1.76 -17.14
C LYS A 66 -7.89 3.24 -17.33
N GLY A 67 -7.88 4.02 -16.26
CA GLY A 67 -8.38 5.40 -16.30
C GLY A 67 -8.32 6.18 -14.99
N LYS A 68 -8.25 5.53 -13.82
CA LYS A 68 -8.07 6.22 -12.54
C LYS A 68 -6.79 5.74 -11.86
N LYS A 69 -5.77 6.61 -11.81
CA LYS A 69 -4.61 6.40 -10.94
C LYS A 69 -5.10 6.41 -9.49
N ALA A 70 -5.28 5.23 -8.89
CA ALA A 70 -5.48 5.12 -7.46
C ALA A 70 -4.15 5.50 -6.78
N GLN A 71 -4.06 6.76 -6.36
CA GLN A 71 -2.95 7.27 -5.58
C GLN A 71 -3.14 6.70 -4.16
N PRO A 72 -2.27 5.79 -3.68
CA PRO A 72 -2.39 5.33 -2.30
C PRO A 72 -2.32 6.56 -1.37
N PRO A 73 -3.09 6.59 -0.27
CA PRO A 73 -3.07 7.71 0.64
C PRO A 73 -1.64 7.99 1.12
N SER A 74 -1.29 9.26 1.21
CA SER A 74 0.03 9.74 1.65
C SER A 74 0.32 9.23 3.07
N GLN A 75 1.54 8.71 3.29
CA GLN A 75 1.95 8.18 4.59
C GLN A 75 1.92 9.20 5.75
N GLN A 76 1.85 10.50 5.45
CA GLN A 76 1.67 11.55 6.46
C GLN A 76 0.34 11.42 7.21
N GLN A 77 -0.68 10.78 6.61
CA GLN A 77 -1.96 10.56 7.27
C GLN A 77 -1.96 9.32 8.19
N LEU A 78 -1.01 8.39 8.02
CA LEU A 78 -0.93 7.16 8.82
C LEU A 78 -0.21 7.36 10.16
N HIS A 79 0.68 8.36 10.28
CA HIS A 79 1.32 8.66 11.56
C HIS A 79 0.38 9.33 12.56
N GLN A 80 -0.74 9.91 12.12
CA GLN A 80 -1.71 10.54 13.02
C GLN A 80 -2.78 9.55 13.55
N THR A 81 -3.03 8.44 12.85
CA THR A 81 -4.04 7.45 13.26
C THR A 81 -3.57 6.51 14.37
N GLU A 82 -2.27 6.42 14.64
CA GLU A 82 -1.73 5.53 15.68
C GLU A 82 -1.60 6.20 17.06
N LEU A 83 -2.04 7.47 17.21
CA LEU A 83 -2.04 8.19 18.48
C LEU A 83 -3.41 8.80 18.85
N LEU A 84 -4.51 8.17 18.44
CA LEU A 84 -5.80 8.45 19.06
C LEU A 84 -5.95 7.59 20.32
N HIS A 85 -5.86 8.26 21.47
CA HIS A 85 -6.09 7.66 22.78
C HIS A 85 -7.45 6.93 22.80
N PRO A 86 -7.59 5.83 23.58
CA PRO A 86 -8.79 4.98 23.58
C PRO A 86 -10.11 5.69 23.90
N LYS A 87 -10.07 6.92 24.43
CA LYS A 87 -11.25 7.77 24.67
C LYS A 87 -11.86 8.39 23.40
N GLU A 88 -11.07 8.58 22.35
CA GLU A 88 -11.51 9.14 21.05
C GLU A 88 -12.19 8.08 20.17
N ILE A 89 -11.78 6.81 20.30
CA ILE A 89 -12.32 5.66 19.55
C ILE A 89 -13.80 5.43 19.88
N THR A 90 -14.18 5.57 21.15
CA THR A 90 -15.56 5.47 21.61
C THR A 90 -16.46 6.60 21.12
N SER A 91 -15.91 7.79 20.86
CA SER A 91 -16.66 8.93 20.31
C SER A 91 -16.93 8.73 18.81
N PHE A 92 -15.91 8.26 18.07
CA PHE A 92 -16.02 8.00 16.64
C PHE A 92 -17.11 6.98 16.27
N HIS A 93 -17.20 5.88 17.04
CA HIS A 93 -18.27 4.87 16.87
C HIS A 93 -19.65 5.35 17.30
N LYS A 94 -19.73 6.36 18.17
CA LYS A 94 -21.00 6.98 18.59
C LYS A 94 -21.51 7.99 17.56
N ALA A 95 -20.60 8.63 16.82
CA ALA A 95 -20.91 9.56 15.74
C ALA A 95 -21.19 8.87 14.39
N ASN A 96 -20.77 7.62 14.21
CA ASN A 96 -21.01 6.85 12.98
C ASN A 96 -21.51 5.43 13.32
N PRO A 97 -22.80 5.27 13.65
CA PRO A 97 -23.36 3.98 14.06
C PRO A 97 -23.34 2.93 12.93
N ASP A 98 -23.28 3.37 11.67
CA ASP A 98 -23.37 2.51 10.47
C ASP A 98 -22.06 1.76 10.16
N LEU A 99 -20.96 2.09 10.85
CA LEU A 99 -19.64 1.49 10.64
C LEU A 99 -19.34 0.33 11.60
N LYS A 100 -20.32 -0.12 12.39
CA LYS A 100 -20.17 -1.37 13.14
C LYS A 100 -20.28 -2.56 12.19
N CYS A 101 -19.14 -3.13 11.84
CA CYS A 101 -19.08 -4.48 11.31
C CYS A 101 -19.70 -5.43 12.35
N GLY A 102 -20.79 -6.12 11.98
CA GLY A 102 -21.35 -7.24 12.73
C GLY A 102 -20.51 -8.50 12.60
#